data_AF-B3JII7-F1
#
_entry.id   AF-B3JII7-F1
#
_cell.length_a   1.000
_cell.length_b   1.000
_cell.length_c   1.000
_cell.angle_alpha   90.00
_cell.angle_beta   90.00
_cell.angle_gamma   90.00
#
_symmetry.space_group_name_H-M   'P 1'
#
loop_
_entity.id
_entity.type
_entity.pdbx_description
1 polymer ?
#
loop_
_entity_poly.entity_id
_entity_poly.type
_entity_poly.pdbx_seq_one_letter_code
_entity_poly.pdbx_strand_id
1 'polypeptide(L)'
;MTKESLLMQYQSECRNALESVVNISKSFQKVFMDAMKLFMAIPNRVNFLQMGRYGCFSEQTYRNNFENDDFDWFSFNEAIIREHLKGGRKAIAVDPSFIPKSGSKTPWIGYFWSGCAGEYKRGLEITGIGVIDVDNHECMTLGSVQTPDNATLESYGKNLVDWYSSYLI
;
A
#
# COMPACT_ATOMS: atom_id res chain seq x y z
N MET A 1 2.60 -27.30 -19.75
CA MET A 1 2.59 -26.18 -18.80
C MET A 1 2.72 -24.92 -19.64
N THR A 2 1.60 -24.27 -19.95
CA THR A 2 1.59 -22.99 -20.66
C THR A 2 2.37 -21.99 -19.80
N LYS A 3 3.45 -21.41 -20.33
CA LYS A 3 4.11 -20.27 -19.70
C LYS A 3 3.11 -19.13 -19.72
N GLU A 4 2.33 -18.98 -18.66
CA GLU A 4 1.66 -17.71 -18.42
C GLU A 4 2.73 -16.64 -18.36
N SER A 5 2.50 -15.53 -19.08
CA SER A 5 3.39 -14.38 -18.93
C SER A 5 3.32 -13.88 -17.48
N LEU A 6 4.42 -13.34 -16.95
CA LEU A 6 4.45 -12.74 -15.61
C LEU A 6 3.30 -11.75 -15.38
N LEU A 7 2.93 -11.03 -16.45
CA LEU A 7 1.78 -10.13 -16.43
C LEU A 7 0.44 -10.85 -16.25
N MET A 8 0.23 -11.99 -16.92
CA MET A 8 -0.99 -12.80 -16.76
C MET A 8 -1.10 -13.35 -15.35
N GLN A 9 0.00 -13.88 -14.80
CA GLN A 9 0.04 -14.35 -13.41
C GLN A 9 -0.31 -13.21 -12.44
N TYR A 10 0.39 -12.08 -12.54
CA TYR A 10 0.15 -10.90 -11.69
C TYR A 10 -1.30 -10.41 -11.77
N GLN A 11 -1.87 -10.33 -12.97
CA GLN A 11 -3.27 -9.96 -13.14
C GLN A 11 -4.23 -11.01 -12.55
N SER A 12 -3.93 -12.30 -12.67
CA SER A 12 -4.75 -13.34 -12.06
C SER A 12 -4.74 -13.25 -10.53
N GLU A 13 -3.57 -13.03 -9.93
CA GLU A 13 -3.43 -12.88 -8.48
C GLU A 13 -4.20 -11.66 -7.97
N CYS A 14 -4.06 -10.49 -8.62
CA CYS A 14 -4.85 -9.31 -8.27
C CYS A 14 -6.35 -9.58 -8.40
N ARG A 15 -6.80 -10.29 -9.44
CA ARG A 15 -8.21 -10.60 -9.65
C ARG A 15 -8.75 -11.50 -8.55
N ASN A 16 -8.03 -12.57 -8.21
CA ASN A 16 -8.44 -13.51 -7.18
C ASN A 16 -8.50 -12.81 -5.80
N ALA A 17 -7.55 -11.93 -5.52
CA ALA A 17 -7.55 -11.13 -4.30
C ALA A 17 -8.69 -10.11 -4.26
N LEU A 18 -9.13 -9.55 -5.40
CA LEU A 18 -10.33 -8.69 -5.41
C LEU A 18 -11.62 -9.44 -5.03
N GLU A 19 -11.67 -10.76 -5.22
CA GLU A 19 -12.84 -11.57 -4.84
C GLU A 19 -12.96 -11.76 -3.32
N SER A 20 -11.86 -11.61 -2.57
CA SER A 20 -11.89 -11.68 -1.10
C SER A 20 -12.46 -10.40 -0.46
N VAL A 21 -12.51 -9.30 -1.20
CA VAL A 21 -12.92 -8.00 -0.68
C VAL A 21 -14.43 -7.79 -0.93
N VAL A 22 -15.14 -7.42 0.14
CA VAL A 22 -16.60 -7.20 0.08
C VAL A 22 -16.95 -5.84 -0.53
N ASN A 23 -18.15 -5.74 -1.13
CA ASN A 23 -18.77 -4.49 -1.57
C ASN A 23 -18.01 -3.67 -2.64
N ILE A 24 -17.12 -4.29 -3.43
CA ILE A 24 -16.45 -3.59 -4.53
C ILE A 24 -17.39 -3.42 -5.74
N SER A 25 -17.50 -2.18 -6.24
CA SER A 25 -18.23 -1.92 -7.48
C SER A 25 -17.51 -2.51 -8.71
N LYS A 26 -18.27 -2.98 -9.70
CA LYS A 26 -17.71 -3.43 -11.00
C LYS A 26 -16.91 -2.34 -11.70
N SER A 27 -17.25 -1.06 -11.47
CA SER A 27 -16.51 0.07 -12.01
C SER A 27 -15.11 0.14 -11.43
N PHE A 28 -15.01 0.08 -10.09
CA PHE A 28 -13.72 0.08 -9.40
C PHE A 28 -12.86 -1.12 -9.81
N GLN A 29 -13.42 -2.33 -9.86
CA GLN A 29 -12.66 -3.52 -10.28
C GLN A 29 -12.01 -3.33 -11.66
N LYS A 30 -12.71 -2.74 -12.63
CA LYS A 30 -12.15 -2.47 -13.96
C LYS A 30 -11.00 -1.46 -13.92
N VAL A 31 -11.19 -0.36 -13.18
CA VAL A 31 -10.18 0.70 -13.04
C VAL A 31 -8.94 0.18 -12.30
N PHE A 32 -9.15 -0.57 -11.22
CA PHE A 32 -8.08 -1.19 -10.43
C PHE A 32 -7.24 -2.16 -11.27
N MET A 33 -7.89 -3.08 -11.99
CA MET A 33 -7.18 -4.06 -12.81
C MET A 33 -6.36 -3.40 -13.92
N ASP A 34 -6.87 -2.31 -14.51
CA ASP A 34 -6.12 -1.53 -15.47
C ASP A 34 -4.94 -0.78 -14.81
N ALA A 35 -5.15 -0.20 -13.63
CA ALA A 35 -4.07 0.43 -12.86
C ALA A 35 -2.95 -0.56 -12.50
N MET A 36 -3.28 -1.77 -12.05
CA MET A 36 -2.30 -2.82 -11.75
C MET A 36 -1.45 -3.17 -12.97
N LYS A 37 -2.08 -3.33 -14.14
CA LYS A 37 -1.35 -3.54 -15.40
C LYS A 37 -0.41 -2.37 -15.71
N LEU A 38 -0.85 -1.12 -15.50
CA LEU A 38 -0.05 0.07 -15.75
C LEU A 38 1.14 0.20 -14.80
N PHE A 39 1.00 -0.21 -13.53
CA PHE A 39 2.12 -0.27 -12.58
C PHE A 39 3.25 -1.17 -13.04
N MET A 40 2.94 -2.26 -13.74
CA MET A 40 3.96 -3.16 -14.33
C MET A 40 4.55 -2.62 -15.64
N ALA A 41 3.82 -1.76 -16.36
CA ALA A 41 4.19 -1.32 -17.71
C ALA A 41 4.89 0.04 -17.75
N ILE A 42 4.53 0.97 -16.84
CA ILE A 42 5.10 2.31 -16.80
C ILE A 42 6.35 2.31 -15.91
N PRO A 43 7.54 2.61 -16.46
CA PRO A 43 8.75 2.66 -15.65
C PRO A 43 8.76 3.87 -14.71
N ASN A 44 9.45 3.72 -13.58
CA ASN A 44 9.68 4.77 -12.57
C ASN A 44 8.39 5.24 -11.87
N ARG A 45 8.33 6.54 -11.54
CA ARG A 45 7.19 7.11 -10.83
C ARG A 45 5.96 7.08 -11.72
N VAL A 46 4.90 6.48 -11.20
CA VAL A 46 3.58 6.46 -11.81
C VAL A 46 2.70 7.50 -11.13
N ASN A 47 1.94 8.25 -11.92
CA ASN A 47 0.91 9.16 -11.44
C ASN A 47 -0.35 9.06 -12.32
N PHE A 48 -1.46 9.65 -11.87
CA PHE A 48 -2.73 9.55 -12.59
C PHE A 48 -2.70 10.19 -13.99
N LEU A 49 -1.84 11.19 -14.26
CA LEU A 49 -1.69 11.75 -15.61
C LEU A 49 -1.06 10.73 -16.56
N GLN A 50 -0.06 9.98 -16.11
CA GLN A 50 0.53 8.89 -16.89
C GLN A 50 -0.47 7.74 -17.07
N MET A 51 -1.21 7.38 -16.01
CA MET A 51 -2.26 6.37 -16.13
C MET A 51 -3.33 6.79 -17.15
N GLY A 52 -3.78 8.05 -17.12
CA GLY A 52 -4.74 8.59 -18.10
C GLY A 52 -4.20 8.64 -19.53
N ARG A 53 -2.88 8.68 -19.72
CA ARG A 53 -2.23 8.71 -21.04
C ARG A 53 -2.04 7.32 -21.64
N TYR A 54 -1.72 6.33 -20.82
CA TYR A 54 -1.35 4.98 -21.28
C TYR A 54 -2.40 3.91 -20.97
N GLY A 55 -3.37 4.23 -20.13
CA GLY A 55 -4.44 3.36 -19.68
C GLY A 55 -5.73 3.48 -20.46
N CYS A 56 -6.75 2.75 -20.00
CA CYS A 56 -8.06 2.72 -20.64
C CYS A 56 -9.01 3.84 -20.17
N PHE A 57 -8.67 4.56 -19.10
CA PHE A 57 -9.55 5.54 -18.45
C PHE A 57 -8.94 6.93 -18.42
N SER A 58 -9.77 7.96 -18.16
CA SER A 58 -9.25 9.32 -17.96
C SER A 58 -8.50 9.43 -16.63
N GLU A 59 -7.58 10.40 -16.55
CA GLU A 59 -6.88 10.74 -15.29
C GLU A 59 -7.87 10.94 -14.13
N GLN A 60 -8.94 11.71 -14.36
CA GLN A 60 -9.99 11.95 -13.37
C GLN A 60 -10.67 10.66 -12.90
N THR A 61 -10.84 9.68 -13.79
CA THR A 61 -11.47 8.39 -13.43
C THR A 61 -10.58 7.61 -12.46
N TYR A 62 -9.27 7.53 -12.70
CA TYR A 62 -8.36 6.89 -11.75
C TYR A 62 -8.38 7.62 -10.42
N ARG A 63 -8.22 8.95 -10.44
CA ARG A 63 -8.23 9.78 -9.24
C ARG A 63 -9.47 9.52 -8.38
N ASN A 64 -10.66 9.63 -8.95
CA ASN A 64 -11.91 9.45 -8.21
C ASN A 64 -12.07 8.03 -7.62
N ASN A 65 -11.56 7.00 -8.30
CA ASN A 65 -11.66 5.63 -7.77
C ASN A 65 -10.69 5.40 -6.61
N PHE A 66 -9.50 5.99 -6.64
CA PHE A 66 -8.49 5.87 -5.58
C PHE A 66 -8.63 6.90 -4.44
N GLU A 67 -9.52 7.88 -4.58
CA GLU A 67 -9.96 8.76 -3.48
C GLU A 67 -10.96 8.07 -2.54
N ASN A 68 -11.45 6.87 -2.88
CA ASN A 68 -12.36 6.13 -2.03
C ASN A 68 -11.60 5.38 -0.92
N ASP A 69 -11.82 5.79 0.33
CA ASP A 69 -11.19 5.22 1.53
C ASP A 69 -11.87 3.92 2.03
N ASP A 70 -12.98 3.49 1.43
CA ASP A 70 -13.73 2.30 1.86
C ASP A 70 -13.13 0.98 1.35
N PHE A 71 -12.07 1.01 0.54
CA PHE A 71 -11.45 -0.20 0.04
C PHE A 71 -10.66 -0.90 1.15
N ASP A 72 -11.01 -2.16 1.43
CA ASP A 72 -10.32 -2.98 2.43
C ASP A 72 -8.99 -3.53 1.87
N TRP A 73 -7.96 -2.68 1.94
CA TRP A 73 -6.60 -3.00 1.53
C TRP A 73 -6.00 -4.17 2.31
N PHE A 74 -6.43 -4.36 3.57
CA PHE A 74 -5.91 -5.39 4.44
C PHE A 74 -6.38 -6.77 3.98
N SER A 75 -7.69 -6.94 3.77
CA SER A 75 -8.28 -8.18 3.24
C SER A 75 -7.77 -8.52 1.84
N PHE A 76 -7.55 -7.50 1.00
CA PHE A 76 -6.95 -7.68 -0.32
C PHE A 76 -5.54 -8.26 -0.23
N ASN A 77 -4.65 -7.61 0.54
CA ASN A 77 -3.26 -8.06 0.68
C ASN A 77 -3.18 -9.41 1.39
N GLU A 78 -4.01 -9.63 2.42
CA GLU A 78 -4.08 -10.89 3.15
C GLU A 78 -4.42 -12.07 2.22
N ALA A 79 -5.36 -11.90 1.29
CA ALA A 79 -5.70 -12.93 0.32
C ALA A 79 -4.50 -13.34 -0.54
N ILE A 80 -3.71 -12.37 -1.00
CA ILE A 80 -2.47 -12.63 -1.75
C ILE A 80 -1.45 -13.35 -0.85
N ILE A 81 -1.27 -12.89 0.39
CA ILE A 81 -0.34 -13.48 1.35
C ILE A 81 -0.67 -14.93 1.66
N ARG A 82 -1.96 -15.26 1.84
CA ARG A 82 -2.42 -16.63 2.07
C ARG A 82 -2.11 -17.55 0.90
N GLU A 83 -2.08 -17.02 -0.32
CA GLU A 83 -1.74 -17.79 -1.50
C GLU A 83 -0.25 -18.07 -1.67
N HIS A 84 0.63 -17.23 -1.10
CA HIS A 84 2.08 -17.38 -1.30
C HIS A 84 2.86 -17.80 -0.05
N LEU A 85 2.53 -17.26 1.12
CA LEU A 85 3.22 -17.59 2.36
C LEU A 85 2.61 -18.85 3.00
N LYS A 86 3.15 -20.03 2.68
CA LYS A 86 2.59 -21.35 3.07
C LYS A 86 3.16 -21.96 4.35
N GLY A 87 4.18 -21.36 4.95
CA GLY A 87 4.78 -21.83 6.20
C GLY A 87 3.82 -21.78 7.38
N GLY A 88 4.08 -22.61 8.40
CA GLY A 88 3.26 -22.67 9.60
C GLY A 88 3.59 -21.60 10.63
N ARG A 89 4.87 -21.19 10.70
CA ARG A 89 5.34 -20.15 11.61
C ARG A 89 5.34 -18.79 10.92
N LYS A 90 4.45 -17.90 11.37
CA LYS A 90 4.36 -16.52 10.89
C LYS A 90 4.72 -15.53 11.98
N ALA A 91 5.30 -14.40 11.59
CA ALA A 91 5.51 -13.24 12.43
C ALA A 91 4.98 -11.98 11.73
N ILE A 92 4.60 -10.97 12.51
CA ILE A 92 4.24 -9.65 11.99
C ILE A 92 5.42 -8.71 12.27
N ALA A 93 5.92 -8.08 11.22
CA ALA A 93 6.87 -6.98 11.33
C ALA A 93 6.12 -5.65 11.17
N VAL A 94 6.37 -4.73 12.10
CA VAL A 94 5.88 -3.36 12.01
C VAL A 94 7.07 -2.43 12.14
N ASP A 95 7.26 -1.59 11.13
CA ASP A 95 8.39 -0.66 11.09
C ASP A 95 7.98 0.67 10.44
N PRO A 96 8.11 1.80 11.13
CA PRO A 96 7.95 3.12 10.55
C PRO A 96 9.16 3.50 9.69
N SER A 97 8.89 4.02 8.50
CA SER A 97 9.90 4.39 7.51
C SER A 97 9.71 5.81 7.02
N PHE A 98 10.79 6.60 7.03
CA PHE A 98 10.82 7.96 6.49
C PHE A 98 10.77 7.98 4.96
N ILE A 99 9.90 8.84 4.40
CA ILE A 99 9.82 9.12 2.97
C ILE A 99 10.07 10.63 2.74
N PRO A 100 11.11 11.01 1.97
CA PRO A 100 11.37 12.41 1.68
C PRO A 100 10.24 13.03 0.84
N LYS A 101 9.78 14.22 1.24
CA LYS A 101 8.72 14.95 0.54
C LYS A 101 9.00 16.47 0.50
N SER A 102 9.09 17.02 -0.71
CA SER A 102 9.33 18.44 -0.95
C SER A 102 8.06 19.30 -1.08
N GLY A 103 6.89 18.67 -1.29
CA GLY A 103 5.61 19.38 -1.43
C GLY A 103 5.00 19.84 -0.09
N SER A 104 3.85 20.50 -0.17
CA SER A 104 3.04 20.94 0.99
C SER A 104 1.57 20.51 0.93
N LYS A 105 1.15 19.88 -0.18
CA LYS A 105 -0.25 19.49 -0.42
C LYS A 105 -0.60 18.09 0.09
N THR A 106 0.41 17.27 0.40
CA THR A 106 0.17 15.98 1.05
C THR A 106 -0.12 16.25 2.52
N PRO A 107 -1.20 15.71 3.10
CA PRO A 107 -1.46 15.79 4.53
C PRO A 107 -0.29 15.26 5.35
N TRP A 108 -0.21 15.69 6.61
CA TRP A 108 0.69 15.12 7.62
C TRP A 108 2.17 15.11 7.24
N ILE A 109 2.61 16.18 6.59
CA ILE A 109 4.04 16.42 6.41
C ILE A 109 4.60 16.95 7.72
N GLY A 110 5.42 16.12 8.38
CA GLY A 110 6.03 16.39 9.67
C GLY A 110 7.55 16.27 9.63
N TYR A 111 8.16 16.19 10.81
CA TYR A 111 9.56 15.84 10.99
C TYR A 111 9.66 14.45 11.60
N PHE A 112 10.26 13.52 10.88
CA PHE A 112 10.37 12.12 11.28
C PHE A 112 11.83 11.64 11.20
N TRP A 113 12.17 10.61 11.97
CA TRP A 113 13.53 10.09 12.02
C TRP A 113 13.90 9.41 10.68
N SER A 114 14.97 9.88 10.04
CA SER A 114 15.53 9.22 8.86
C SER A 114 16.73 8.38 9.27
N GLY A 115 16.56 7.05 9.29
CA GLY A 115 17.66 6.13 9.61
C GLY A 115 18.89 6.31 8.69
N CYS A 116 18.67 6.59 7.40
CA CYS A 116 19.77 6.85 6.46
C CYS A 116 20.53 8.15 6.73
N ALA A 117 19.87 9.17 7.29
CA ALA A 117 20.49 10.45 7.59
C ALA A 117 20.99 10.56 9.04
N GLY A 118 20.53 9.68 9.94
CA GLY A 118 20.82 9.74 11.37
C GLY A 118 20.24 10.98 12.05
N GLU A 119 19.19 11.58 11.49
CA GLU A 119 18.56 12.80 12.00
C GLU A 119 17.07 12.88 11.65
N TYR A 120 16.34 13.74 12.35
CA TYR A 120 14.96 14.08 12.02
C TYR A 120 14.91 14.95 10.77
N LYS A 121 14.13 14.53 9.76
CA LYS A 121 13.96 15.25 8.49
C LYS A 121 12.50 15.56 8.23
N ARG A 122 12.28 16.68 7.54
CA ARG A 122 10.97 17.04 7.04
C ARG A 122 10.55 16.07 5.92
N GLY A 123 9.39 15.44 6.06
CA GLY A 123 8.88 14.49 5.09
C GLY A 123 7.62 13.79 5.56
N LEU A 124 7.40 12.58 5.07
CA LEU A 124 6.35 11.68 5.53
C LEU A 124 6.99 10.54 6.31
N GLU A 125 6.19 9.88 7.14
CA GLU A 125 6.51 8.57 7.67
C GLU A 125 5.38 7.62 7.31
N ILE A 126 5.74 6.39 6.94
CA ILE A 126 4.80 5.31 6.69
C ILE A 126 5.12 4.15 7.63
N THR A 127 4.13 3.72 8.40
CA THR A 127 4.20 2.50 9.20
C THR A 127 3.90 1.33 8.28
N GLY A 128 4.92 0.57 7.90
CA GLY A 128 4.79 -0.65 7.13
C GLY A 128 4.43 -1.83 8.03
N ILE A 129 3.49 -2.67 7.59
CA ILE A 129 3.09 -3.90 8.26
C ILE A 129 3.35 -5.05 7.29
N GLY A 130 4.21 -5.98 7.67
CA GLY A 130 4.59 -7.14 6.87
C GLY A 130 4.31 -8.46 7.60
N VAL A 131 3.91 -9.48 6.84
CA VAL A 131 3.83 -10.87 7.32
C VAL A 131 5.10 -11.58 6.89
N ILE A 132 5.83 -12.10 7.86
CA ILE A 132 7.03 -12.91 7.66
C ILE A 132 6.63 -14.38 7.74
N ASP A 133 6.98 -15.14 6.72
CA ASP A 133 7.04 -16.59 6.74
C ASP A 133 8.41 -17.03 7.26
N VAL A 134 8.45 -17.48 8.52
CA VAL A 134 9.70 -17.86 9.20
C VAL A 134 10.24 -19.17 8.65
N ASP A 135 9.37 -20.06 8.18
CA ASP A 135 9.77 -21.37 7.67
C ASP A 135 10.42 -21.25 6.29
N ASN A 136 9.86 -20.38 5.43
CA ASN A 136 10.32 -20.21 4.06
C ASN A 136 11.25 -19.01 3.86
N HIS A 137 11.49 -18.21 4.91
CA HIS A 137 12.30 -16.99 4.85
C HIS A 137 11.77 -15.94 3.85
N GLU A 138 10.44 -15.84 3.75
CA GLU A 138 9.76 -14.89 2.87
C GLU A 138 9.03 -13.82 3.67
N CYS A 139 8.78 -12.67 3.05
CA CYS A 139 8.01 -11.59 3.67
C CYS A 139 7.17 -10.87 2.61
N MET A 140 5.94 -10.53 2.98
CA MET A 140 5.02 -9.79 2.12
C MET A 140 4.32 -8.68 2.90
N THR A 141 4.06 -7.57 2.23
CA THR A 141 3.37 -6.42 2.82
C THR A 141 1.90 -6.73 3.03
N LEU A 142 1.43 -6.58 4.27
CA LEU A 142 0.02 -6.70 4.66
C LEU A 142 -0.68 -5.34 4.62
N GLY A 143 0.03 -4.28 5.02
CA GLY A 143 -0.52 -2.94 5.02
C GLY A 143 0.56 -1.88 5.14
N SER A 144 0.16 -0.64 4.88
CA SER A 144 1.03 0.52 5.10
C SER A 144 0.16 1.70 5.46
N VAL A 145 0.48 2.38 6.55
CA VAL A 145 -0.32 3.50 7.05
C VAL A 145 0.55 4.73 7.20
N GLN A 146 0.11 5.86 6.64
CA GLN A 146 0.82 7.12 6.83
C GLN A 146 0.69 7.58 8.28
N THR A 147 1.82 7.89 8.92
CA THR A 147 1.84 8.46 10.27
C THR A 147 1.42 9.94 10.20
N PRO A 148 0.44 10.39 11.02
CA PRO A 148 0.10 11.80 11.14
C PRO A 148 1.27 12.63 11.68
N ASP A 149 1.30 13.94 11.40
CA ASP A 149 2.30 14.83 12.01
C ASP A 149 2.04 15.00 13.52
N ASN A 150 3.04 15.49 14.26
CA ASN A 150 2.95 15.62 15.73
C ASN A 150 1.74 16.44 16.18
N ALA A 151 1.43 17.56 15.51
CA ALA A 151 0.30 18.40 15.88
C ALA A 151 -1.04 17.67 15.71
N THR A 152 -1.15 16.87 14.64
CA THR A 152 -2.32 16.03 14.38
C THR A 152 -2.42 14.90 15.41
N LEU A 153 -1.31 14.22 15.73
CA LEU A 153 -1.27 13.18 16.77
C LEU A 153 -1.68 13.72 18.15
N GLU A 154 -1.14 14.88 18.53
CA GLU A 154 -1.51 15.57 19.78
C GLU A 154 -3.00 15.90 19.83
N SER A 155 -3.60 16.31 18.70
CA SER A 155 -5.04 16.57 18.61
C SER A 155 -5.90 15.32 18.84
N TYR A 156 -5.33 14.14 18.59
CA TYR A 156 -5.95 12.83 18.88
C TYR A 156 -5.64 12.34 20.29
N GLY A 157 -4.84 13.08 21.08
CA GLY A 157 -4.38 12.63 22.39
C GLY A 157 -3.44 11.42 22.30
N LYS A 158 -2.72 11.27 21.18
CA LYS A 158 -1.80 10.15 20.92
C LYS A 158 -0.38 10.65 20.72
N ASN A 159 0.61 9.86 21.12
CA ASN A 159 1.99 9.97 20.64
C ASN A 159 2.27 8.92 19.54
N LEU A 160 3.50 8.88 19.03
CA LEU A 160 3.91 7.90 18.01
C LEU A 160 3.76 6.44 18.46
N VAL A 161 4.07 6.14 19.72
CA VAL A 161 3.92 4.78 20.28
C VAL A 161 2.44 4.39 20.37
N ASP A 162 1.57 5.30 20.80
CA ASP A 162 0.12 5.07 20.82
C ASP A 162 -0.43 4.86 19.39
N TRP A 163 0.13 5.57 18.40
CA TRP A 163 -0.22 5.40 17.01
C TRP A 163 0.19 4.02 16.48
N TYR A 164 1.46 3.64 16.62
CA TYR A 164 1.97 2.36 16.13
C TYR A 164 1.28 1.17 16.81
N SER A 165 1.10 1.24 18.13
CA SER A 165 0.45 0.18 18.90
C SER A 165 -1.01 -0.03 18.50
N SER A 166 -1.69 0.99 17.98
CA SER A 166 -3.07 0.84 17.50
C SER A 166 -3.24 -0.09 16.30
N TYR A 167 -2.14 -0.48 15.64
CA TYR A 167 -2.12 -1.46 14.55
C TYR A 167 -1.65 -2.87 14.98
N LEU A 168 -1.32 -3.05 16.27
CA LEU A 168 -0.86 -4.32 16.83
C LEU A 168 -1.95 -5.07 17.62
N ILE A 169 -3.15 -4.50 17.75
CA ILE A 169 -4.24 -4.97 18.62
C ILE A 169 -5.35 -5.60 17.79
#